data_AF-D4XH61-F1
#
_entry.id   AF-D4XH61-F1
#
_cell.length_a   1.000
_cell.length_b   1.000
_cell.length_c   1.000
_cell.angle_alpha   90.00
_cell.angle_beta   90.00
_cell.angle_gamma   90.00
#
_symmetry.space_group_name_H-M   'P 1'
#
loop_
_entity.id
_entity.type
_entity.pdbx_description
1 polymer ?
#
loop_
_entity_poly.entity_id
_entity_poly.type
_entity_poly.pdbx_seq_one_letter_code
_entity_poly.pdbx_strand_id
1 'polypeptide(L)'
;MRVACMRWCAGWWTSIGGWRHCGRRCGRALSEIAAGRAAALSAEQVQEFTQAYAAHIQREEDELLPMAARLIADDALTAIGQAMKARRGGEAG
;
A
#
# COMPACT_ATOMS: atom_id res chain seq x y z
N MET A 1 18.29 -9.46 17.29
CA MET A 1 16.87 -9.16 17.02
C MET A 1 16.57 -7.68 16.71
N ARG A 2 16.92 -6.71 17.58
CA ARG A 2 16.47 -5.30 17.45
C ARG A 2 16.94 -4.55 16.18
N VAL A 3 18.17 -4.76 15.72
CA VAL A 3 18.73 -4.05 14.54
C VAL A 3 18.13 -4.58 13.22
N ALA A 4 17.77 -5.86 13.16
CA ALA A 4 17.09 -6.46 12.02
C ALA A 4 15.67 -5.89 11.85
N CYS A 5 14.94 -5.72 12.96
CA CYS A 5 13.60 -5.12 12.96
C CYS A 5 13.62 -3.66 12.44
N MET A 6 14.59 -2.83 12.85
CA MET A 6 14.68 -1.44 12.39
C MET A 6 15.04 -1.32 10.90
N ARG A 7 15.96 -2.16 10.41
CA ARG A 7 16.35 -2.16 8.99
C ARG A 7 15.25 -2.71 8.09
N TRP A 8 14.48 -3.67 8.60
CA TRP A 8 13.27 -4.18 7.97
C TRP A 8 12.22 -3.06 7.83
N CYS A 9 11.88 -2.36 8.92
CA CYS A 9 10.95 -1.22 8.89
C CYS A 9 11.37 -0.13 7.88
N ALA A 10 12.65 0.27 7.87
CA ALA A 10 13.14 1.34 6.98
C ALA A 10 13.00 0.99 5.49
N GLY A 11 13.34 -0.24 5.08
CA GLY A 11 13.13 -0.71 3.69
C GLY A 11 11.66 -0.83 3.31
N TRP A 12 10.82 -1.11 4.29
CA TRP A 12 9.37 -1.16 4.17
C TRP A 12 8.76 0.23 3.89
N TRP A 13 9.22 1.27 4.61
CA TRP A 13 8.79 2.66 4.40
C TRP A 13 9.17 3.22 3.03
N THR A 14 10.34 2.86 2.48
CA THR A 14 10.73 3.24 1.11
C THR A 14 9.88 2.56 0.05
N SER A 15 9.56 1.28 0.22
CA SER A 15 8.63 0.55 -0.67
C SER A 15 7.24 1.21 -0.67
N ILE A 16 6.72 1.58 0.50
CA ILE A 16 5.46 2.31 0.63
C ILE A 16 5.53 3.72 0.01
N GLY A 17 6.65 4.41 0.17
CA GLY A 17 6.85 5.76 -0.37
C GLY A 17 6.80 5.81 -1.90
N GLY A 18 7.38 4.80 -2.56
CA GLY A 18 7.46 4.70 -4.02
C GLY A 18 6.11 4.61 -4.70
N TRP A 19 5.32 3.57 -4.38
CA TRP A 19 4.01 3.38 -5.02
C TRP A 19 3.03 4.51 -4.70
N ARG A 20 3.07 5.06 -3.47
CA ARG A 20 2.24 6.22 -3.09
C ARG A 20 2.60 7.47 -3.88
N HIS A 21 3.89 7.71 -4.15
CA HIS A 21 4.32 8.83 -4.97
C HIS A 21 3.82 8.68 -6.41
N CYS A 22 4.06 7.52 -7.04
CA CYS A 22 3.58 7.23 -8.40
C CYS A 22 2.04 7.32 -8.49
N GLY A 23 1.33 6.77 -7.50
CA GLY A 23 -0.12 6.80 -7.42
C GLY A 23 -0.69 8.21 -7.29
N ARG A 24 -0.06 9.09 -6.49
CA ARG A 24 -0.46 10.50 -6.41
C ARG A 24 -0.30 11.24 -7.74
N ARG A 25 0.76 10.93 -8.51
CA ARG A 25 0.95 11.54 -9.85
C ARG A 25 -0.14 11.09 -10.82
N CYS A 26 -0.42 9.79 -10.88
CA CYS A 26 -1.51 9.24 -11.70
C CYS A 26 -2.86 9.83 -11.28
N GLY A 27 -3.15 9.85 -9.98
CA GLY A 27 -4.39 10.37 -9.42
C GLY A 27 -4.61 11.85 -9.74
N ARG A 28 -3.56 12.67 -9.75
CA ARG A 28 -3.66 14.08 -10.17
C ARG A 28 -4.06 14.21 -11.63
N ALA A 29 -3.39 13.49 -12.54
CA ALA A 29 -3.74 13.52 -13.96
C ALA A 29 -5.17 13.03 -14.21
N LEU A 30 -5.56 11.93 -13.57
CA LEU A 30 -6.92 11.39 -13.65
C LEU A 30 -7.98 12.38 -13.11
N SER A 31 -7.66 13.14 -12.06
CA SER A 31 -8.58 14.15 -11.50
C SER A 31 -8.80 15.31 -12.47
N GLU A 32 -7.75 15.75 -13.17
CA GLU A 32 -7.86 16.78 -14.21
C GLU A 32 -8.72 16.30 -15.38
N ILE A 33 -8.47 15.07 -15.86
CA ILE A 33 -9.24 14.43 -16.93
C ILE A 33 -10.71 14.28 -16.52
N ALA A 34 -10.98 13.79 -15.31
CA ALA A 34 -12.33 13.64 -14.78
C ALA A 34 -13.07 14.98 -14.67
N ALA A 35 -12.34 16.08 -14.48
CA ALA A 35 -12.89 17.43 -14.48
C ALA A 35 -12.97 18.07 -15.88
N GLY A 36 -12.76 17.29 -16.95
CA GLY A 36 -12.83 17.72 -18.35
C GLY A 36 -11.64 18.57 -18.81
N ARG A 37 -10.56 18.64 -18.02
CA ARG A 37 -9.35 19.40 -18.36
C ARG A 37 -8.34 18.50 -19.07
N ALA A 38 -7.64 19.06 -20.05
CA ALA A 38 -6.56 18.36 -20.73
C ALA A 38 -5.41 18.12 -19.76
N ALA A 39 -5.07 16.84 -19.52
CA ALA A 39 -3.89 16.44 -18.78
C ALA A 39 -3.26 15.21 -19.44
N ALA A 40 -1.93 15.14 -19.37
CA ALA A 40 -1.18 14.00 -19.87
C ALA A 40 -1.08 12.93 -18.77
N LEU A 41 -1.58 11.73 -19.08
CA LEU A 41 -1.30 10.52 -18.33
C LEU A 41 -0.48 9.59 -19.25
N SER A 42 0.84 9.58 -19.09
CA SER A 42 1.70 8.79 -19.96
C SER A 42 1.65 7.31 -19.61
N ALA A 43 1.88 6.45 -20.60
CA ALA A 43 2.00 5.00 -20.37
C ALA A 43 3.11 4.67 -19.36
N GLU A 44 4.23 5.41 -19.42
CA GLU A 44 5.34 5.30 -18.48
C GLU A 44 4.91 5.58 -17.03
N GLN A 45 4.15 6.66 -16.79
CA GLN A 45 3.65 6.99 -15.45
C GLN A 45 2.76 5.89 -14.86
N VAL A 46 1.88 5.31 -15.69
CA VAL A 46 1.01 4.20 -15.29
C VAL A 46 1.84 2.93 -15.04
N GLN A 47 2.84 2.66 -15.88
CA GLN A 47 3.73 1.52 -15.73
C GLN A 47 4.56 1.60 -14.45
N GLU A 48 5.16 2.76 -14.16
CA GLU A 48 5.90 2.99 -12.91
C GLU A 48 5.02 2.78 -11.68
N PHE A 49 3.76 3.25 -11.72
CA PHE A 49 2.82 3.05 -10.63
C PHE A 49 2.47 1.57 -10.44
N THR A 50 2.09 0.88 -11.51
CA THR A 50 1.67 -0.52 -11.45
C THR A 50 2.80 -1.43 -10.99
N GLN A 51 4.02 -1.22 -11.48
CA GLN A 51 5.21 -1.97 -11.04
C GLN A 51 5.53 -1.72 -9.57
N ALA A 52 5.53 -0.45 -9.13
CA ALA A 52 5.78 -0.11 -7.73
C ALA A 52 4.69 -0.69 -6.79
N TYR A 53 3.44 -0.67 -7.22
CA TYR A 53 2.31 -1.22 -6.46
C TYR A 53 2.39 -2.75 -6.36
N ALA A 54 2.69 -3.45 -7.46
CA ALA A 54 2.89 -4.90 -7.46
C ALA A 54 4.07 -5.32 -6.58
N ALA A 55 5.21 -4.62 -6.67
CA ALA A 55 6.38 -4.89 -5.83
C ALA A 55 6.11 -4.63 -4.33
N HIS A 56 5.17 -3.73 -4.01
CA HIS A 56 4.73 -3.51 -2.64
C HIS A 56 3.86 -4.65 -2.12
N ILE A 57 2.87 -5.11 -2.90
CA ILE A 57 2.01 -6.26 -2.55
C ILE A 57 2.86 -7.51 -2.31
N GLN A 58 3.80 -7.81 -3.22
CA GLN A 58 4.65 -9.00 -3.07
C GLN A 58 5.46 -8.97 -1.77
N ARG A 59 5.97 -7.81 -1.35
CA ARG A 59 6.61 -7.68 -0.03
C ARG A 59 5.65 -7.85 1.15
N GLU A 60 4.41 -7.40 1.02
CA GLU A 60 3.39 -7.65 2.03
C GLU A 60 3.15 -9.15 2.20
N GLU A 61 2.98 -9.86 1.08
CA GLU A 61 2.71 -11.30 1.04
C GLU A 61 3.89 -12.15 1.51
N ASP A 62 5.10 -11.85 1.06
CA ASP A 62 6.29 -12.65 1.35
C ASP A 62 6.86 -12.40 2.75
N GLU A 63 6.68 -11.20 3.29
CA GLU A 63 7.37 -10.76 4.51
C GLU A 63 6.42 -10.29 5.61
N LEU A 64 5.60 -9.26 5.37
CA LEU A 64 4.80 -8.64 6.44
C LEU A 64 3.74 -9.59 6.98
N LEU A 65 2.91 -10.16 6.10
CA LEU A 65 1.76 -10.97 6.51
C LEU A 65 2.20 -12.23 7.28
N PRO A 66 3.25 -12.97 6.84
CA PRO A 66 3.82 -14.06 7.63
C PRO A 66 4.34 -13.61 9.00
N MET A 67 4.99 -12.45 9.08
CA MET A 67 5.45 -11.90 10.35
C MET A 67 4.28 -11.52 11.28
N ALA A 68 3.22 -10.92 10.73
CA ALA A 68 2.02 -10.57 11.48
C ALA A 68 1.36 -11.82 12.08
N ALA A 69 1.20 -12.88 11.27
CA ALA A 69 0.65 -14.16 11.71
C ALA A 69 1.50 -14.82 12.81
N ARG A 70 2.83 -14.63 12.80
CA ARG A 70 3.72 -15.17 13.83
C ARG A 70 3.74 -14.36 15.13
N LEU A 71 3.59 -13.05 15.05
CA LEU A 71 3.88 -12.13 16.16
C LEU A 71 2.63 -11.59 16.86
N ILE A 72 1.48 -11.64 16.20
CA ILE A 72 0.24 -11.04 16.69
C ILE A 72 -0.74 -12.17 16.99
N ALA A 73 -1.39 -12.11 18.16
CA ALA A 73 -2.41 -13.07 18.53
C ALA A 73 -3.62 -13.00 17.58
N ASP A 74 -4.30 -14.13 17.38
CA ASP A 74 -5.40 -14.26 16.40
C ASP A 74 -6.58 -13.33 16.71
N ASP A 75 -6.88 -13.09 18.00
CA ASP A 75 -7.92 -12.19 18.45
C ASP A 75 -7.59 -10.72 18.11
N ALA A 76 -6.33 -10.33 18.33
CA ALA A 76 -5.82 -9.01 17.96
C ALA A 76 -5.79 -8.82 16.44
N LEU A 77 -5.37 -9.84 15.67
CA LEU A 77 -5.44 -9.80 14.20
C LEU A 77 -6.88 -9.64 13.71
N THR A 78 -7.83 -10.37 14.31
CA THR A 78 -9.26 -10.26 13.99
C THR A 78 -9.77 -8.85 14.28
N ALA A 79 -9.46 -8.29 15.45
CA ALA A 79 -9.86 -6.93 15.82
C ALA A 79 -9.28 -5.88 14.85
N ILE A 80 -8.00 -6.02 14.46
CA ILE A 80 -7.37 -5.16 13.45
C ILE A 80 -8.09 -5.27 12.11
N GLY A 81 -8.40 -6.48 11.65
CA GLY A 81 -9.11 -6.72 10.40
C GLY A 81 -10.49 -6.04 10.37
N GLN A 82 -11.25 -6.16 11.47
CA GLN A 82 -12.55 -5.51 11.61
C GLN A 82 -12.43 -3.98 11.60
N ALA A 83 -11.46 -3.41 12.32
CA ALA A 83 -11.19 -1.97 12.30
C ALA A 83 -10.79 -1.47 10.89
N MET A 84 -9.99 -2.26 10.17
CA MET A 84 -9.59 -1.95 8.79
C MET A 84 -10.78 -1.99 7.82
N LYS A 85 -11.68 -2.97 7.97
CA LYS A 85 -12.92 -3.09 7.18
C LYS A 85 -13.85 -1.91 7.43
N ALA A 86 -14.09 -1.57 8.69
CA ALA A 86 -14.93 -0.44 9.10
C ALA A 86 -14.43 0.88 8.50
N ARG A 87 -13.11 1.13 8.51
CA ARG A 87 -12.53 2.33 7.90
C ARG A 87 -12.77 2.44 6.39
N ARG A 88 -12.97 1.33 5.69
CA ARG A 88 -13.26 1.29 4.24
C ARG A 88 -14.76 1.37 3.94
N GLY A 89 -15.60 1.58 4.96
CA GLY A 89 -17.06 1.63 4.82
C GLY A 89 -17.74 0.26 4.74
N GLY A 90 -17.01 -0.83 5.01
CA GLY A 90 -17.64 -2.14 5.19
C GLY A 90 -18.14 -2.25 6.63
N GLU A 91 -19.45 -2.37 6.83
CA GLU A 91 -20.00 -2.59 8.16
C GLU A 91 -19.37 -3.84 8.82
N ALA A 92 -19.11 -3.75 10.12
CA ALA A 92 -18.76 -4.89 10.96
C ALA A 92 -20.02 -5.77 11.10
N GLY A 93 -20.29 -6.57 10.07
CA GLY A 93 -21.29 -7.62 10.10
C GLY A 93 -20.91 -8.72 11.07
#